data_AF-A0A2N1RNH5-F1
#
_entry.id   AF-A0A2N1RNH5-F1
#
_cell.length_a   1.000
_cell.length_b   1.000
_cell.length_c   1.000
_cell.angle_alpha   90.00
_cell.angle_beta   90.00
_cell.angle_gamma   90.00
#
_symmetry.space_group_name_H-M   'P 1'
#
loop_
_entity.id
_entity.type
_entity.pdbx_description
1 polymer ?
#
loop_
_entity_poly.entity_id
_entity_poly.type
_entity_poly.pdbx_seq_one_letter_code
_entity_poly.pdbx_strand_id
1 'polypeptide(L)'
;MGTKDFINFIQDKKQPDEVDPLLESWQLENDLTSNSVGFYYDYQPSSKFRNTLMAYGSFNDSYLYLNIDNDTAASWVKGLNVTSKTYTYGLKEKVKWEWWRDTAEVRASIETVLYDFTVDGYTLVPLKPPLSIPDFSDEDAYRADPNTESVKNLSIGGYLENKFTVGGMTFTPGVRTDYLKRSRTTTVDPRAMISYEFPTDTTVSIAGGRYSSFYQTNPYIFKSLNRKEHGTDHLV
;
A
#
# COMPACT_ATOMS: atom_id res chain seq x y z
N MET A 1 15.62 15.54 -7.31
CA MET A 1 15.43 16.27 -6.04
C MET A 1 14.05 16.89 -6.12
N GLY A 2 13.03 16.16 -5.65
CA GLY A 2 11.63 16.56 -5.75
C GLY A 2 11.26 17.55 -4.66
N THR A 3 10.53 18.59 -5.06
CA THR A 3 9.87 19.59 -4.22
C THR A 3 9.04 18.93 -3.14
N LYS A 4 9.16 19.44 -1.90
CA LYS A 4 8.26 19.10 -0.80
C LYS A 4 6.88 19.62 -1.14
N ASP A 5 5.88 18.76 -1.12
CA ASP A 5 4.48 19.18 -1.18
C ASP A 5 4.01 19.35 0.27
N PHE A 6 3.67 20.58 0.64
CA PHE A 6 3.11 20.91 1.95
C PHE A 6 1.64 21.29 1.76
N ILE A 7 0.74 20.66 2.51
CA ILE A 7 -0.64 21.12 2.63
C ILE A 7 -0.70 21.91 3.93
N ASN A 8 -0.58 23.22 3.82
CA ASN A 8 -0.82 24.10 4.96
C ASN A 8 -2.31 24.47 4.96
N PHE A 9 -3.06 23.96 5.94
CA PHE A 9 -4.41 24.47 6.21
C PHE A 9 -4.29 25.80 6.95
N ILE A 10 -3.97 26.87 6.22
CA ILE A 10 -4.20 28.23 6.72
C ILE A 10 -5.68 28.47 6.58
N GLN A 11 -6.38 28.61 7.69
CA GLN A 11 -7.80 28.97 7.71
C GLN A 11 -7.97 30.42 7.24
N ASP A 12 -7.90 30.65 5.91
CA ASP A 12 -7.91 31.97 5.27
C ASP A 12 -9.33 32.46 4.93
N LYS A 13 -10.35 31.85 5.54
CA LYS A 13 -11.74 32.29 5.46
C LYS A 13 -12.21 32.72 6.84
N LYS A 14 -12.95 33.84 6.85
CA LYS A 14 -13.69 34.34 8.03
C LYS A 14 -14.34 33.14 8.71
N GLN A 15 -13.88 32.85 9.93
CA GLN A 15 -14.45 31.81 10.77
C GLN A 15 -15.98 31.95 10.76
N PRO A 16 -16.76 30.86 10.69
CA PRO A 16 -18.19 30.94 10.93
C PRO A 16 -18.43 31.68 12.26
N ASP A 17 -19.52 32.44 12.36
CA ASP A 17 -19.76 33.32 13.52
C ASP A 17 -19.78 32.57 14.87
N GLU A 18 -19.90 31.23 14.84
CA GLU A 18 -19.63 30.31 15.94
C GLU A 18 -18.60 29.24 15.50
N VAL A 19 -17.38 29.33 16.04
CA VAL A 19 -16.41 28.23 16.05
C VAL A 19 -16.49 27.60 17.43
N ASP A 20 -16.42 26.27 17.51
CA ASP A 20 -16.31 25.57 18.79
C ASP A 20 -15.06 26.13 19.52
N PRO A 21 -15.20 26.74 20.71
CA PRO A 21 -14.08 27.30 21.45
C PRO A 21 -12.93 26.30 21.66
N LEU A 22 -13.25 25.00 21.68
CA LEU A 22 -12.28 23.92 21.80
C LEU A 22 -11.32 23.86 20.60
N LEU A 23 -11.80 24.18 19.40
CA LEU A 23 -11.06 24.04 18.13
C LEU A 23 -10.44 25.35 17.63
N GLU A 24 -10.63 26.46 18.35
CA GLU A 24 -10.05 27.77 17.98
C GLU A 24 -8.51 27.73 17.86
N SER A 25 -7.85 26.87 18.64
CA SER A 25 -6.40 26.69 18.65
C SER A 25 -5.92 25.43 17.93
N TRP A 26 -6.75 24.85 17.07
CA TRP A 26 -6.40 23.65 16.32
C TRP A 26 -5.26 23.92 15.32
N GLN A 27 -4.17 23.18 15.48
CA GLN A 27 -3.04 23.11 14.57
C GLN A 27 -2.95 21.71 13.97
N LEU A 28 -2.88 21.63 12.65
CA LEU A 28 -2.64 20.41 11.90
C LEU A 28 -1.54 20.67 10.88
N GLU A 29 -0.42 19.97 10.99
CA GLU A 29 0.66 20.00 10.00
C GLU A 29 0.80 18.63 9.36
N ASN A 30 0.98 18.63 8.04
CA ASN A 30 1.27 17.43 7.27
C ASN A 30 2.36 17.76 6.23
N ASP A 31 3.55 17.19 6.42
CA ASP A 31 4.64 17.22 5.41
C ASP A 31 4.74 15.81 4.81
N LEU A 32 4.58 15.70 3.50
CA LEU A 32 4.73 14.44 2.78
C LEU A 32 5.75 14.64 1.65
N THR A 33 6.82 13.86 1.70
CA THR A 33 7.82 13.83 0.64
C THR A 33 7.87 12.44 0.02
N SER A 34 7.73 12.37 -1.30
CA SER A 34 7.81 11.11 -2.04
C SER A 34 8.80 11.24 -3.19
N ASN A 35 9.74 10.30 -3.29
CA ASN A 35 10.70 10.21 -4.39
C ASN A 35 10.79 8.77 -4.88
N SER A 36 10.89 8.59 -6.19
CA SER A 36 11.05 7.26 -6.79
C SER A 36 12.18 7.27 -7.81
N VAL A 37 12.89 6.16 -7.92
CA VAL A 37 13.95 5.92 -8.89
C VAL A 37 13.78 4.54 -9.49
N GLY A 38 14.08 4.41 -10.78
CA GLY A 38 13.99 3.14 -11.50
C GLY A 38 15.07 3.03 -12.56
N PHE A 39 15.66 1.84 -12.67
CA PHE A 39 16.59 1.45 -13.71
C PHE A 39 16.00 0.29 -14.50
N TYR A 40 16.08 0.39 -15.82
CA TYR A 40 15.56 -0.62 -16.75
C TYR A 40 16.68 -1.08 -17.67
N TYR A 41 16.76 -2.40 -17.86
CA TYR A 41 17.60 -3.01 -18.87
C TYR A 41 16.72 -3.94 -19.72
N ASP A 42 16.60 -3.60 -21.00
CA ASP A 42 15.86 -4.38 -22.00
C ASP A 42 16.85 -5.17 -22.86
N TYR A 43 16.77 -6.49 -22.77
CA TYR A 43 17.49 -7.41 -23.63
C TYR A 43 16.54 -8.02 -24.67
N GLN A 44 16.72 -7.65 -25.93
CA GLN A 44 15.87 -8.08 -27.04
C GLN A 44 16.74 -8.59 -28.21
N PRO A 45 17.24 -9.83 -28.14
CA PRO A 45 18.07 -10.44 -29.19
C PRO A 45 17.29 -10.77 -30.48
N SER A 46 15.95 -10.79 -30.44
CA SER A 46 15.11 -11.02 -31.62
C SER A 46 13.73 -10.37 -31.46
N SER A 47 12.94 -10.36 -32.53
CA SER A 47 11.53 -9.94 -32.46
C SER A 47 10.67 -10.83 -31.56
N LYS A 48 11.09 -12.08 -31.34
CA LYS A 48 10.31 -13.12 -30.63
C LYS A 48 10.61 -13.18 -29.14
N PHE A 49 11.73 -12.63 -28.68
CA PHE A 49 12.16 -12.75 -27.29
C PHE A 49 12.55 -11.39 -26.72
N ARG A 50 11.98 -11.05 -25.57
CA ARG A 50 12.34 -9.88 -24.77
C ARG A 50 12.46 -10.29 -23.32
N ASN A 51 13.57 -9.91 -22.70
CA ASN A 51 13.76 -9.92 -21.25
C ASN A 51 13.93 -8.48 -20.77
N THR A 52 13.15 -8.08 -19.77
CA THR A 52 13.27 -6.77 -19.11
C THR A 52 13.63 -6.99 -17.65
N LEU A 53 14.80 -6.50 -17.24
CA LEU A 53 15.18 -6.37 -15.85
C LEU A 53 14.87 -4.94 -15.38
N MET A 54 14.22 -4.81 -14.23
CA MET A 54 13.89 -3.55 -13.60
C MET A 54 14.32 -3.58 -12.14
N ALA A 55 15.12 -2.60 -11.73
CA ALA A 55 15.39 -2.32 -10.32
C ALA A 55 14.75 -0.97 -9.97
N TYR A 56 14.09 -0.87 -8.81
CA TYR A 56 13.42 0.36 -8.40
C TYR A 56 13.52 0.60 -6.90
N GLY A 57 13.42 1.87 -6.54
CA GLY A 57 13.33 2.36 -5.18
C GLY A 57 12.22 3.42 -5.07
N SER A 58 11.44 3.37 -4.01
CA SER A 58 10.47 4.39 -3.63
C SER A 58 10.75 4.79 -2.19
N PHE A 59 10.84 6.09 -1.96
CA PHE A 59 11.20 6.70 -0.69
C PHE A 59 10.10 7.68 -0.31
N ASN A 60 9.38 7.36 0.76
CA ASN A 60 8.33 8.21 1.29
C ASN A 60 8.67 8.57 2.74
N ASP A 61 8.75 9.86 3.03
CA ASP A 61 8.86 10.40 4.37
C ASP A 61 7.59 11.21 4.64
N SER A 62 6.94 11.00 5.78
CA SER A 62 5.76 11.74 6.19
C SER A 62 5.89 12.23 7.63
N TYR A 63 5.46 13.45 7.89
CA TYR A 63 5.29 14.01 9.22
C TYR A 63 3.85 14.45 9.38
N LEU A 64 3.23 14.05 10.48
CA LEU A 64 1.92 14.52 10.92
C LEU A 64 2.08 15.13 12.31
N TYR A 65 1.53 16.32 12.50
CA TYR A 65 1.41 16.95 13.81
C TYR A 65 -0.01 17.45 14.02
N LEU A 66 -0.53 17.20 15.21
CA LEU A 66 -1.83 17.66 15.68
C LEU A 66 -1.64 18.27 17.07
N ASN A 67 -2.15 19.48 17.25
CA ASN A 67 -2.20 20.12 18.55
C ASN A 67 -3.50 20.91 18.71
N ILE A 68 -4.16 20.76 19.85
CA ILE A 68 -5.27 21.61 20.26
C ILE A 68 -4.84 22.28 21.57
N ASP A 69 -4.35 23.51 21.46
CA ASP A 69 -3.83 24.29 22.58
C ASP A 69 -4.99 24.96 23.33
N ASN A 70 -5.80 24.16 24.01
CA ASN A 70 -6.92 24.60 24.83
C ASN A 70 -6.91 23.85 26.18
N ASP A 71 -7.16 24.55 27.29
CA ASP A 71 -7.20 23.96 28.63
C ASP A 71 -8.28 22.88 28.78
N THR A 72 -9.38 22.99 28.03
CA THR A 72 -10.48 22.00 28.02
C THR A 72 -10.25 20.85 27.04
N ALA A 73 -9.20 20.92 26.21
CA ALA A 73 -8.83 19.82 25.33
C ALA A 73 -8.11 18.71 26.08
N ALA A 74 -8.45 17.47 25.72
CA ALA A 74 -7.87 16.28 26.28
C ALA A 74 -6.37 16.19 26.00
N SER A 75 -5.62 15.52 26.88
CA SER A 75 -4.18 15.34 26.77
C SER A 75 -3.74 14.65 25.49
N TRP A 76 -4.57 13.75 24.93
CA TRP A 76 -4.23 12.95 23.74
C TRP A 76 -4.24 13.74 22.42
N VAL A 77 -4.80 14.96 22.39
CA VAL A 77 -4.72 15.88 21.23
C VAL A 77 -3.65 16.95 21.38
N LYS A 78 -2.89 16.96 22.48
CA LYS A 78 -1.86 17.97 22.74
C LYS A 78 -0.50 17.50 22.25
N GLY A 79 0.03 18.17 21.24
CA GLY A 79 1.37 17.93 20.69
C GLY A 79 1.59 16.55 20.07
N LEU A 80 0.53 15.92 19.56
CA LEU A 80 0.60 14.61 18.90
C LEU A 80 1.42 14.75 17.62
N ASN A 81 2.52 14.01 17.51
CA ASN A 81 3.35 14.00 16.32
C ASN A 81 3.68 12.56 15.90
N VAL A 82 3.77 12.35 14.59
CA VAL A 82 4.15 11.07 13.97
C VAL A 82 5.03 11.34 12.77
N THR A 83 6.25 10.81 12.82
CA THR A 83 7.12 10.70 11.64
C THR A 83 7.07 9.26 11.13
N SER A 84 6.76 9.07 9.85
CA SER A 84 6.84 7.76 9.20
C SER A 84 7.79 7.81 8.01
N LYS A 85 8.57 6.76 7.83
CA LYS A 85 9.45 6.55 6.69
C LYS A 85 9.13 5.20 6.07
N THR A 86 8.81 5.20 4.79
CA THR A 86 8.45 4.02 4.01
C THR A 86 9.37 3.92 2.82
N TYR A 87 10.38 3.06 2.92
CA TYR A 87 11.32 2.80 1.83
C TYR A 87 11.02 1.44 1.23
N THR A 88 10.76 1.42 -0.07
CA THR A 88 10.45 0.20 -0.82
C THR A 88 11.46 0.00 -1.92
N TYR A 89 12.07 -1.18 -1.97
CA TYR A 89 13.05 -1.55 -2.99
C TYR A 89 12.54 -2.77 -3.72
N GLY A 90 12.65 -2.78 -5.04
CA GLY A 90 12.20 -3.92 -5.83
C GLY A 90 13.15 -4.29 -6.95
N LEU A 91 13.21 -5.59 -7.22
CA LEU A 91 13.84 -6.17 -8.38
C LEU A 91 12.81 -7.01 -9.12
N LYS A 92 12.64 -6.75 -10.41
CA LYS A 92 11.65 -7.39 -11.24
C LYS A 92 12.25 -7.81 -12.56
N GLU A 93 12.08 -9.07 -12.91
CA GLU A 93 12.40 -9.59 -14.22
C GLU A 93 11.10 -9.94 -14.95
N LYS A 94 11.03 -9.62 -16.24
CA LYS A 94 9.89 -9.95 -17.11
C LYS A 94 10.42 -10.60 -18.38
N VAL A 95 9.86 -11.74 -18.74
CA VAL A 95 10.15 -12.44 -19.98
C VAL A 95 8.90 -12.44 -20.84
N LYS A 96 9.06 -12.09 -22.11
CA LYS A 96 8.09 -12.29 -23.17
C LYS A 96 8.74 -13.13 -24.26
N TRP A 97 8.14 -14.26 -24.60
CA TRP A 97 8.65 -15.17 -25.60
C TRP A 97 7.54 -15.71 -26.50
N GLU A 98 7.60 -15.36 -27.78
CA GLU A 98 6.81 -15.97 -28.84
C GLU A 98 7.43 -17.33 -29.21
N TRP A 99 6.73 -18.41 -28.83
CA TRP A 99 7.22 -19.78 -29.00
C TRP A 99 6.53 -20.51 -30.16
N TRP A 100 5.37 -20.03 -30.63
CA TRP A 100 4.68 -20.59 -31.78
C TRP A 100 4.11 -19.52 -32.70
N ARG A 101 5.01 -18.87 -33.47
CA ARG A 101 4.65 -17.80 -34.44
C ARG A 101 3.75 -16.74 -33.79
N ASP A 102 3.02 -15.97 -34.58
CA ASP A 102 2.01 -15.02 -34.11
C ASP A 102 0.79 -15.68 -33.42
N THR A 103 0.87 -16.97 -33.07
CA THR A 103 -0.18 -17.75 -32.45
C THR A 103 0.02 -17.98 -30.96
N ALA A 104 1.25 -18.09 -30.45
CA ALA A 104 1.46 -18.31 -29.02
C ALA A 104 2.64 -17.58 -28.41
N GLU A 105 2.39 -16.94 -27.27
CA GLU A 105 3.33 -16.11 -26.53
C GLU A 105 3.27 -16.41 -25.03
N VAL A 106 4.41 -16.77 -24.44
CA VAL A 106 4.57 -16.86 -22.99
C VAL A 106 4.96 -15.50 -22.44
N ARG A 107 4.32 -15.11 -21.34
CA ARG A 107 4.67 -13.96 -20.51
C ARG A 107 4.92 -14.44 -19.10
N ALA A 108 6.09 -14.16 -18.57
CA ALA A 108 6.45 -14.50 -17.21
C ALA A 108 7.05 -13.31 -16.49
N SER A 109 6.91 -13.24 -15.17
CA SER A 109 7.65 -12.29 -14.35
C SER A 109 7.92 -12.89 -12.99
N ILE A 110 9.06 -12.50 -12.42
CA ILE A 110 9.36 -12.67 -11.01
C ILE A 110 9.70 -11.29 -10.43
N GLU A 111 9.26 -11.04 -9.21
CA GLU A 111 9.44 -9.78 -8.51
C GLU A 111 9.74 -10.05 -7.04
N THR A 112 10.79 -9.40 -6.53
CA THR A 112 11.14 -9.39 -5.12
C THR A 112 11.07 -7.96 -4.63
N VAL A 113 10.35 -7.73 -3.53
CA VAL A 113 10.14 -6.40 -2.95
C VAL A 113 10.50 -6.43 -1.47
N LEU A 114 11.42 -5.56 -1.08
CA LEU A 114 11.78 -5.28 0.31
C LEU A 114 11.10 -3.98 0.74
N TYR A 115 10.33 -4.07 1.82
CA TYR A 115 9.72 -2.93 2.49
C TYR A 115 10.46 -2.66 3.79
N ASP A 116 10.89 -1.42 4.01
CA ASP A 116 11.53 -0.94 5.23
C ASP A 116 10.70 0.23 5.77
N PHE A 117 9.93 -0.04 6.82
CA PHE A 117 9.05 0.93 7.47
C PHE A 117 9.66 1.35 8.79
N THR A 118 9.71 2.65 9.07
CA THR A 118 10.04 3.18 10.38
C THR A 118 8.96 4.17 10.79
N VAL A 119 8.52 4.11 12.04
CA VAL A 119 7.61 5.06 12.65
C VAL A 119 8.21 5.54 13.96
N ASP A 120 8.08 6.82 14.24
CA ASP A 120 8.51 7.45 15.48
C ASP A 120 7.50 8.55 15.87
N GLY A 121 7.23 8.70 17.17
CA GLY A 121 6.23 9.64 17.69
C GLY A 121 5.16 8.93 18.51
N TYR A 122 3.88 9.21 18.25
CA TYR A 122 2.76 8.73 19.06
C TYR A 122 1.68 8.04 18.24
N THR A 123 1.10 6.96 18.76
CA THR A 123 -0.12 6.35 18.22
C THR A 123 -1.29 6.60 19.16
N LEU A 124 -2.47 6.82 18.61
CA LEU A 124 -3.70 6.91 19.41
C LEU A 124 -4.30 5.51 19.58
N VAL A 125 -4.52 5.11 20.82
CA VAL A 125 -5.21 3.87 21.18
C VAL A 125 -6.60 4.23 21.70
N PRO A 126 -7.69 3.80 21.04
CA PRO A 126 -9.04 4.07 21.53
C PRO A 126 -9.27 3.32 22.85
N LEU A 127 -9.78 4.04 23.85
CA LEU A 127 -10.18 3.46 25.14
C LEU A 127 -11.69 3.15 25.17
N LYS A 128 -12.47 3.80 24.30
CA LYS A 128 -13.90 3.57 24.07
C LYS A 128 -14.13 3.16 22.61
N PRO A 129 -15.18 2.38 22.28
CA PRO A 129 -15.54 2.08 20.90
C PRO A 129 -15.78 3.37 20.09
N PRO A 130 -15.07 3.59 18.96
CA PRO A 130 -15.24 4.80 18.16
C PRO A 130 -16.55 4.69 17.36
N LEU A 131 -17.65 5.17 17.95
CA LEU A 131 -18.98 5.15 17.31
C LEU A 131 -19.26 6.41 16.48
N SER A 132 -18.41 7.45 16.58
CA SER A 132 -18.57 8.77 15.97
C SER A 132 -17.25 9.56 15.91
N ILE A 133 -17.31 10.80 15.40
CA ILE A 133 -16.22 11.78 15.58
C ILE A 133 -15.90 11.87 17.09
N PRO A 134 -14.62 11.80 17.46
CA PRO A 134 -14.22 11.81 18.86
C PRO A 134 -14.48 13.17 19.51
N ASP A 135 -14.93 13.14 20.77
CA ASP A 135 -15.00 14.32 21.62
C ASP A 135 -13.57 14.68 22.06
N PHE A 136 -13.05 15.79 21.55
CA PHE A 136 -11.67 16.23 21.82
C PHE A 136 -11.45 16.75 23.24
N SER A 137 -12.52 16.85 24.06
CA SER A 137 -12.44 17.18 25.49
C SER A 137 -12.48 15.95 26.42
N ASP A 138 -12.81 14.77 25.88
CA ASP A 138 -12.90 13.52 26.65
C ASP A 138 -11.52 12.86 26.80
N GLU A 139 -10.93 12.96 27.98
CA GLU A 139 -9.65 12.31 28.34
C GLU A 139 -9.69 10.79 28.23
N ASP A 140 -10.87 10.18 28.39
CA ASP A 140 -11.04 8.73 28.33
C ASP A 140 -11.41 8.24 26.92
N ALA A 141 -11.37 9.11 25.89
CA ALA A 141 -11.63 8.69 24.52
C ALA A 141 -10.43 7.91 23.93
N TYR A 142 -9.22 8.43 24.13
CA TYR A 142 -7.98 7.84 23.60
C TYR A 142 -6.83 8.00 24.57
N ARG A 143 -5.80 7.17 24.37
CA ARG A 143 -4.48 7.34 24.97
C ARG A 143 -3.44 7.53 23.86
N ALA A 144 -2.61 8.55 24.00
CA ALA A 144 -1.42 8.72 23.16
C ALA A 144 -0.28 7.85 23.70
N ASP A 145 0.06 6.79 22.97
CA ASP A 145 1.17 5.89 23.32
C ASP A 145 2.39 6.22 22.46
N PRO A 146 3.57 6.47 23.07
CA PRO A 146 4.81 6.58 22.33
C PRO A 146 5.04 5.32 21.50
N ASN A 147 5.33 5.48 20.21
CA ASN A 147 5.63 4.39 19.32
C ASN A 147 6.85 4.68 18.45
N THR A 148 7.94 3.98 18.74
CA THR A 148 9.18 4.00 17.94
C THR A 148 9.44 2.58 17.48
N GLU A 149 9.18 2.29 16.21
CA GLU A 149 9.28 0.94 15.66
C GLU A 149 9.84 0.95 14.24
N SER A 150 10.58 -0.12 13.91
CA SER A 150 11.09 -0.40 12.57
C SER A 150 10.68 -1.80 12.15
N VAL A 151 10.10 -1.92 10.96
CA VAL A 151 9.58 -3.16 10.41
C VAL A 151 10.11 -3.36 9.01
N LYS A 152 10.82 -4.48 8.82
CA LYS A 152 11.26 -4.94 7.50
C LYS A 152 10.39 -6.11 7.03
N ASN A 153 9.89 -6.03 5.82
CA ASN A 153 9.09 -7.08 5.20
C ASN A 153 9.61 -7.42 3.81
N LEU A 154 9.48 -8.68 3.41
CA LEU A 154 9.89 -9.17 2.11
C LEU A 154 8.71 -9.84 1.44
N SER A 155 8.44 -9.45 0.19
CA SER A 155 7.54 -10.16 -0.69
C SER A 155 8.29 -10.70 -1.90
N ILE A 156 7.94 -11.92 -2.31
CA ILE A 156 8.44 -12.54 -3.53
C ILE A 156 7.23 -13.05 -4.28
N GLY A 157 7.08 -12.68 -5.53
CA GLY A 157 5.96 -13.10 -6.33
C GLY A 157 6.29 -13.18 -7.81
N GLY A 158 5.36 -13.69 -8.57
CA GLY A 158 5.55 -13.86 -9.99
C GLY A 158 4.27 -14.28 -10.68
N TYR A 159 4.27 -14.18 -12.00
CA TYR A 159 3.19 -14.70 -12.81
C TYR A 159 3.72 -15.44 -14.02
N LEU A 160 2.88 -16.33 -14.54
CA LEU A 160 3.05 -16.99 -15.82
C LEU A 160 1.72 -16.94 -16.55
N GLU A 161 1.76 -16.47 -17.79
CA GLU A 161 0.63 -16.38 -18.71
C GLU A 161 1.06 -16.96 -20.06
N ASN A 162 0.16 -17.65 -20.73
CA ASN A 162 0.39 -18.11 -22.11
C ASN A 162 -0.76 -17.59 -22.96
N LYS A 163 -0.46 -16.68 -23.87
CA LYS A 163 -1.43 -16.08 -24.79
C LYS A 163 -1.48 -16.92 -26.06
N PHE A 164 -2.68 -17.34 -26.46
CA PHE A 164 -2.96 -17.98 -27.72
C PHE A 164 -3.81 -17.06 -28.58
N THR A 165 -3.47 -16.86 -29.86
CA THR A 165 -4.22 -16.03 -30.81
C THR A 165 -4.40 -16.77 -32.14
N VAL A 166 -5.66 -17.04 -32.52
CA VAL A 166 -6.01 -17.71 -33.78
C VAL A 166 -7.28 -17.10 -34.35
N GLY A 167 -7.22 -16.60 -35.58
CA GLY A 167 -8.41 -16.15 -36.33
C GLY A 167 -9.23 -15.07 -35.63
N GLY A 168 -8.58 -14.08 -35.00
CA GLY A 168 -9.23 -13.01 -34.23
C GLY A 168 -9.58 -13.39 -32.79
N MET A 169 -9.61 -14.68 -32.45
CA MET A 169 -9.81 -15.14 -31.08
C MET A 169 -8.49 -15.14 -30.31
N THR A 170 -8.51 -14.63 -29.07
CA THR A 170 -7.40 -14.68 -28.13
C THR A 170 -7.84 -15.33 -26.83
N PHE A 171 -7.05 -16.27 -26.32
CA PHE A 171 -7.20 -16.87 -25.00
C PHE A 171 -5.91 -16.71 -24.21
N THR A 172 -5.98 -16.21 -22.98
CA THR A 172 -4.82 -15.96 -22.12
C THR A 172 -5.05 -16.52 -20.72
N PRO A 173 -4.83 -17.83 -20.51
CA PRO A 173 -4.73 -18.39 -19.18
C PRO A 173 -3.45 -17.93 -18.49
N GLY A 174 -3.51 -17.80 -17.17
CA GLY A 174 -2.35 -17.54 -16.36
C GLY A 174 -2.58 -17.80 -14.89
N VAL A 175 -1.49 -17.71 -14.15
CA VAL A 175 -1.46 -17.82 -12.69
C VAL A 175 -0.51 -16.78 -12.15
N ARG A 176 -0.91 -16.16 -11.03
CA ARG A 176 -0.02 -15.35 -10.20
C ARG A 176 0.17 -16.06 -8.86
N THR A 177 1.37 -15.99 -8.33
CA THR A 177 1.67 -16.43 -6.97
C THR A 177 2.48 -15.35 -6.27
N ASP A 178 2.15 -15.09 -5.02
CA ASP A 178 2.92 -14.18 -4.19
C ASP A 178 3.10 -14.80 -2.81
N TYR A 179 4.27 -14.56 -2.22
CA TYR A 179 4.62 -14.96 -0.86
C TYR A 179 4.96 -13.70 -0.06
N LEU A 180 4.42 -13.62 1.16
CA LEU A 180 4.76 -12.58 2.13
C LEU A 180 5.48 -13.21 3.32
N LYS A 181 6.74 -12.83 3.53
CA LYS A 181 7.57 -13.39 4.62
C LYS A 181 6.96 -13.14 5.99
N ARG A 182 6.37 -11.96 6.21
CA ARG A 182 5.81 -11.55 7.49
C ARG A 182 4.66 -12.42 7.97
N SER A 183 3.65 -12.66 7.13
CA SER A 183 2.50 -13.49 7.49
C SER A 183 2.72 -14.98 7.18
N ARG A 184 3.84 -15.32 6.53
CA ARG A 184 4.14 -16.66 6.00
C ARG A 184 3.02 -17.20 5.11
N THR A 185 2.39 -16.31 4.37
CA THR A 185 1.25 -16.64 3.51
C THR A 185 1.67 -16.64 2.06
N THR A 186 1.19 -17.64 1.32
CA THR A 186 1.30 -17.72 -0.13
C THR A 186 -0.10 -17.58 -0.73
N THR A 187 -0.22 -16.80 -1.80
CA THR A 187 -1.43 -16.70 -2.61
C THR A 187 -1.21 -17.42 -3.93
N VAL A 188 -2.26 -18.05 -4.45
CA VAL A 188 -2.23 -18.66 -5.79
C VAL A 188 -3.51 -18.23 -6.49
N ASP A 189 -3.33 -17.40 -7.51
CA ASP A 189 -4.36 -16.62 -8.14
C ASP A 189 -4.45 -16.99 -9.64
N PRO A 190 -5.24 -18.03 -9.99
CA PRO A 190 -5.50 -18.34 -11.38
C PRO A 190 -6.39 -17.26 -12.01
N ARG A 191 -6.12 -16.97 -13.28
CA ARG A 191 -6.86 -15.99 -14.07
C ARG A 191 -6.85 -16.37 -15.53
N ALA A 192 -7.88 -15.95 -16.25
CA ALA A 192 -7.97 -16.13 -17.67
C ALA A 192 -8.71 -14.97 -18.32
N MET A 193 -8.37 -14.74 -19.58
CA MET A 193 -9.07 -13.81 -20.45
C MET A 193 -9.36 -14.49 -21.78
N ILE A 194 -10.55 -14.25 -22.31
CA ILE A 194 -10.92 -14.57 -23.69
C ILE A 194 -11.30 -13.26 -24.37
N SER A 195 -10.82 -13.03 -25.57
CA SER A 195 -11.25 -11.90 -26.41
C SER A 195 -11.42 -12.32 -27.86
N TYR A 196 -12.25 -11.58 -28.58
CA TYR A 196 -12.43 -11.72 -30.03
C TYR A 196 -12.38 -10.35 -30.69
N GLU A 197 -11.51 -10.23 -31.70
CA GLU A 197 -11.35 -9.06 -32.54
C GLU A 197 -12.14 -9.27 -33.84
N PHE A 198 -13.15 -8.44 -34.06
CA PHE A 198 -13.97 -8.43 -35.26
C PHE A 198 -13.22 -7.71 -36.40
N PRO A 199 -13.51 -8.03 -37.68
CA PRO A 199 -12.92 -7.34 -38.82
C PRO A 199 -13.20 -5.82 -38.89
N THR A 200 -14.11 -5.32 -38.07
CA THR A 200 -14.45 -3.89 -37.93
C THR A 200 -13.57 -3.18 -36.90
N ASP A 201 -12.46 -3.79 -36.47
CA ASP A 201 -11.57 -3.37 -35.37
C ASP A 201 -12.26 -3.26 -33.99
N THR A 202 -13.47 -3.82 -33.87
CA THR A 202 -14.15 -3.93 -32.58
C THR A 202 -13.57 -5.13 -31.82
N THR A 203 -13.28 -4.98 -30.53
CA THR A 203 -12.86 -6.10 -29.68
C THR A 203 -13.83 -6.31 -28.53
N VAL A 204 -14.26 -7.55 -28.31
CA VAL A 204 -15.02 -7.96 -27.12
C VAL A 204 -14.12 -8.85 -26.27
N SER A 205 -14.07 -8.58 -24.97
CA SER A 205 -13.25 -9.36 -24.04
C SER A 205 -13.99 -9.65 -22.74
N ILE A 206 -13.78 -10.86 -22.22
CA ILE A 206 -14.18 -11.27 -20.88
C ILE A 206 -12.94 -11.75 -20.13
N ALA A 207 -12.76 -11.30 -18.89
CA ALA A 207 -11.67 -11.71 -18.03
C ALA A 207 -12.20 -12.04 -16.64
N GLY A 208 -11.61 -13.03 -16.00
CA GLY A 208 -11.98 -13.48 -14.67
C GLY A 208 -10.83 -14.20 -13.99
N GLY A 209 -10.84 -14.19 -12.66
CA GLY A 209 -9.80 -14.83 -11.87
C GLY A 209 -9.92 -14.51 -10.39
N ARG A 210 -9.03 -15.11 -9.61
CA ARG A 210 -8.85 -14.79 -8.20
C ARG A 210 -7.86 -13.63 -8.06
N TYR A 211 -8.12 -12.72 -7.13
CA TYR A 211 -7.22 -11.63 -6.77
C TYR A 211 -7.06 -11.62 -5.25
N SER A 212 -5.87 -11.98 -4.80
CA SER A 212 -5.50 -11.94 -3.39
C SER A 212 -4.58 -10.74 -3.17
N SER A 213 -4.69 -10.11 -2.00
CA SER A 213 -3.81 -9.03 -1.59
C SER A 213 -3.20 -9.32 -0.22
N PHE A 214 -2.00 -8.80 -0.02
CA PHE A 214 -1.37 -8.79 1.29
C PHE A 214 -1.60 -7.45 1.97
N TYR A 215 -1.78 -7.46 3.28
CA TYR A 215 -1.65 -6.25 4.08
C TYR A 215 -0.17 -5.84 4.11
N GLN A 216 0.20 -4.95 3.20
CA GLN A 216 1.55 -4.38 3.05
C GLN A 216 1.67 -3.00 3.72
N THR A 217 0.67 -2.60 4.51
CA THR A 217 0.65 -1.31 5.21
C THR A 217 1.56 -1.31 6.43
N ASN A 218 1.99 -0.10 6.86
CA ASN A 218 2.58 0.11 8.17
C ASN A 218 1.67 -0.58 9.21
N PRO A 219 2.16 -1.62 9.91
CA PRO A 219 1.29 -2.44 10.74
C PRO A 219 0.68 -1.72 11.92
N TYR A 220 1.19 -0.55 12.27
CA TYR A 220 0.78 0.16 13.47
C TYR A 220 -0.43 1.07 13.25
N ILE A 221 -0.85 1.26 11.99
CA ILE A 221 -2.18 1.78 11.67
C ILE A 221 -3.27 0.72 12.00
N PHE A 222 -2.91 -0.57 12.09
CA PHE A 222 -3.87 -1.68 12.24
C PHE A 222 -3.58 -2.64 13.40
N LYS A 223 -2.60 -2.34 14.27
CA LYS A 223 -2.31 -3.18 15.45
C LYS A 223 -3.21 -2.81 16.63
N SER A 224 -4.50 -2.61 16.39
CA SER A 224 -5.50 -2.66 17.45
C SER A 224 -5.95 -4.12 17.62
N LEU A 225 -5.94 -4.60 18.86
CA LEU A 225 -6.58 -5.85 19.34
C LEU A 225 -5.82 -7.17 19.13
N ASN A 226 -4.57 -7.28 19.59
CA ASN A 226 -4.08 -8.59 20.08
C ASN A 226 -2.90 -8.39 21.04
N ARG A 227 -3.19 -7.98 22.28
CA ARG A 227 -2.25 -8.06 23.39
C ARG A 227 -2.96 -8.42 24.69
N LYS A 228 -3.37 -9.70 24.79
CA LYS A 228 -3.29 -10.61 25.96
C LYS A 228 -4.47 -11.58 25.98
N GLU A 229 -4.23 -12.82 25.56
CA GLU A 229 -4.61 -14.00 26.33
C GLU A 229 -3.44 -15.00 26.28
N HIS A 230 -2.41 -14.72 27.09
CA HIS A 230 -1.65 -15.80 27.70
C HIS A 230 -2.27 -16.01 29.08
N GLY A 231 -3.28 -16.87 29.11
CA GLY A 231 -3.88 -17.46 30.29
C GLY A 231 -4.31 -18.86 29.88
N THR A 232 -3.59 -19.85 30.38
CA THR A 232 -3.99 -21.25 30.40
C THR A 232 -5.45 -21.39 30.85
N ASP A 233 -6.26 -22.16 30.12
CA ASP A 233 -6.79 -23.41 30.66
C ASP A 233 -7.59 -24.21 29.63
N HIS A 234 -7.45 -25.52 29.77
CA HIS A 234 -8.21 -26.57 29.10
C HIS A 234 -9.72 -26.40 29.32
N LEU A 235 -10.54 -26.85 28.37
CA LEU A 235 -11.48 -27.98 28.53
C LEU A 235 -12.37 -28.14 27.28
N VAL A 236 -12.36 -29.39 26.78
CA VAL A 236 -13.33 -30.15 25.96
C VAL A 236 -14.08 -29.42 24.84
#